data_AF-A0A9P6B6U3-F1
#
_entry.id   AF-A0A9P6B6U3-F1
#
_cell.length_a   1.000
_cell.length_b   1.000
_cell.length_c   1.000
_cell.angle_alpha   90.00
_cell.angle_beta   90.00
_cell.angle_gamma   90.00
#
_symmetry.space_group_name_H-M   'P 1'
#
loop_
_entity.id
_entity.type
_entity.pdbx_description
1 polymer ?
#
loop_
_entity_poly.entity_id
_entity_poly.type
_entity_poly.pdbx_seq_one_letter_code
_entity_poly.pdbx_strand_id
1 'polypeptide(L)'
;MGLRKALVIALVFAVIHDSNPIAIASPVSSDPTRQKPISFSPSSGSGGPNLSDGRLRGRNGRPLKGRFLHVTDIHPDEFYIPGSSIKTGCHYLPPKPKKPTGRDIGDRPCREDCDTPLRLFNITMEWLESEWADEVDFVICSHDIDNGHPRTPAEIYESNRMVADRMDDIFLSRGVPVVPSLGDFIFYRMTPLTHAPHASLSPPHRIWSRFIPFESYQVFQRGAYFSLDIIPNELGALSLNTLYWYDNNKAVEGCKKGEPGSLELDWLEVQLDVFRQRGMQVWLSGHVPPTPRSYFPDCYRRYGELAIRFQDTIVGQLFGHANVDYFFWIDTEGIRPPPKSASIEAQSTLSSLLSTFLARVRGSTQSGSGTNEKIVDDVKKKPALHDELKEDFGLLPSMKKVDMDNFVIVNVSPSVIPTYYPSVRVFTYNNTGGPDAASAALRARRRGGDDGKSKRGKRKVDCRLKKNKDKKSCRIKGPRYNDPMSPSRTNTLWTPLGYVQFSMPGLDDATADMAPQYTLEYVTYDLGVLDNATDYPVPHRLLPKELFDPDNTTEVNESLSRKYAPYGLPDLTIGSWMRLAKRLGNGKHKKMWKRFKAFMYMNE
;
A
#
# COMPACT_ATOMS: atom_id res chain seq x y z
N MET A 1 40.90 -62.67 -13.02
CA MET A 1 39.69 -61.94 -13.47
C MET A 1 39.89 -60.41 -13.40
N GLY A 2 41.03 -59.93 -13.88
CA GLY A 2 41.23 -58.53 -14.24
C GLY A 2 41.09 -58.43 -15.75
N LEU A 3 39.92 -58.00 -16.23
CA LEU A 3 39.68 -57.50 -17.60
C LEU A 3 38.23 -56.99 -17.77
N ARG A 4 37.65 -56.28 -16.79
CA ARG A 4 36.30 -55.67 -16.94
C ARG A 4 36.10 -54.29 -16.27
N LYS A 5 37.17 -53.63 -15.82
CA LYS A 5 37.09 -52.25 -15.26
C LYS A 5 37.74 -51.16 -16.12
N ALA A 6 38.24 -51.48 -17.32
CA ALA A 6 38.89 -50.52 -18.22
C ALA A 6 38.03 -50.06 -19.41
N LEU A 7 36.79 -50.56 -19.58
CA LEU A 7 35.99 -50.31 -20.79
C LEU A 7 34.83 -49.30 -20.62
N VAL A 8 34.69 -48.63 -19.47
CA VAL A 8 33.65 -47.60 -19.26
C VAL A 8 34.21 -46.18 -19.24
N ILE A 9 35.54 -46.01 -19.16
CA ILE A 9 36.18 -44.69 -19.14
C ILE A 9 36.52 -44.18 -20.57
N ALA A 10 36.51 -45.06 -21.59
CA ALA A 10 36.87 -44.69 -22.96
C ALA A 10 35.70 -44.23 -23.86
N LEU A 11 34.45 -44.26 -23.38
CA LEU A 11 33.26 -43.89 -24.18
C LEU A 11 32.69 -42.49 -23.86
N VAL A 12 33.27 -41.77 -22.90
CA VAL A 12 32.84 -40.40 -22.51
C VAL A 12 33.70 -39.31 -23.18
N PHE A 13 34.82 -39.65 -23.81
CA PHE A 13 35.74 -38.68 -24.42
C PHE A 13 35.62 -38.51 -25.95
N ALA A 14 34.68 -39.19 -26.62
CA ALA A 14 34.61 -39.23 -28.10
C ALA A 14 33.34 -38.59 -28.72
N VAL A 15 32.55 -37.79 -27.98
CA VAL A 15 31.41 -37.02 -28.54
C VAL A 15 31.59 -35.51 -28.28
N ILE A 16 32.84 -35.06 -28.22
CA ILE A 16 33.19 -33.63 -28.24
C ILE A 16 34.21 -33.44 -29.36
N HIS A 17 33.80 -33.57 -30.61
CA HIS A 17 34.47 -33.02 -31.80
C HIS A 17 33.60 -33.26 -33.03
N ASP A 18 32.49 -32.53 -33.14
CA ASP A 18 31.94 -32.11 -34.44
C ASP A 18 30.78 -31.14 -34.24
N SER A 19 31.05 -29.84 -34.40
CA SER A 19 30.07 -28.80 -34.73
C SER A 19 30.81 -27.53 -35.15
N ASN A 20 30.65 -27.16 -36.42
CA ASN A 20 31.15 -25.94 -37.05
C ASN A 20 30.70 -24.65 -36.32
N PRO A 21 31.44 -23.54 -36.46
CA PRO A 21 31.28 -22.35 -35.64
C PRO A 21 30.04 -21.54 -36.07
N ILE A 22 29.05 -21.44 -35.17
CA ILE A 22 28.01 -20.41 -35.25
C ILE A 22 28.55 -19.19 -34.51
N ALA A 23 28.55 -18.04 -35.20
CA ALA A 23 29.05 -16.77 -34.72
C ALA A 23 28.46 -16.39 -33.36
N ILE A 24 29.29 -16.44 -32.33
CA ILE A 24 29.01 -15.86 -31.01
C ILE A 24 29.24 -14.35 -31.15
N ALA A 25 28.16 -13.59 -31.17
CA ALA A 25 28.22 -12.15 -30.93
C ALA A 25 28.82 -11.94 -29.53
N SER A 26 29.90 -11.16 -29.47
CA SER A 26 30.67 -10.84 -28.28
C SER A 26 29.79 -10.43 -27.09
N PRO A 27 30.18 -10.76 -25.85
CA PRO A 27 29.54 -10.19 -24.68
C PRO A 27 29.77 -8.68 -24.71
N VAL A 28 28.69 -7.91 -24.74
CA VAL A 28 28.74 -6.47 -24.51
C VAL A 28 29.37 -6.27 -23.14
N SER A 29 30.61 -5.78 -23.18
CA SER A 29 31.36 -5.25 -22.05
C SER A 29 30.42 -4.46 -21.14
N SER A 30 30.22 -4.97 -19.92
CA SER A 30 29.64 -4.20 -18.83
C SER A 30 30.63 -3.10 -18.47
N ASP A 31 30.47 -1.95 -19.11
CA ASP A 31 31.22 -0.75 -18.81
C ASP A 31 30.89 -0.32 -17.36
N PRO A 32 31.84 -0.40 -16.40
CA PRO A 32 31.61 0.00 -15.02
C PRO A 32 31.46 1.51 -14.85
N THR A 33 31.63 2.30 -15.92
CA THR A 33 31.70 3.76 -15.86
C THR A 33 30.36 4.47 -16.08
N ARG A 34 29.25 3.73 -16.26
CA ARG A 34 27.90 4.34 -16.34
C ARG A 34 27.20 4.58 -15.00
N GLN A 35 27.89 4.38 -13.88
CA GLN A 35 27.51 5.01 -12.61
C GLN A 35 28.01 6.45 -12.64
N LYS A 36 27.23 7.38 -13.22
CA LYS A 36 27.34 8.76 -12.77
C LYS A 36 26.71 8.81 -11.38
N PRO A 37 27.48 9.00 -10.29
CA PRO A 37 26.86 9.36 -9.03
C PRO A 37 26.04 10.62 -9.30
N ILE A 38 24.73 10.55 -9.09
CA ILE A 38 23.94 11.76 -8.94
C ILE A 38 24.58 12.46 -7.74
N SER A 39 25.25 13.59 -8.01
CA SER A 39 25.86 14.40 -6.97
C SER A 39 24.74 14.90 -6.06
N PHE A 40 24.57 14.24 -4.92
CA PHE A 40 23.85 14.77 -3.77
C PHE A 40 24.71 15.87 -3.17
N SER A 41 24.69 17.04 -3.80
CA SER A 41 25.16 18.24 -3.15
C SER A 41 24.13 18.58 -2.08
N PRO A 42 24.48 18.66 -0.78
CA PRO A 42 23.62 19.35 0.16
C PRO A 42 23.59 20.80 -0.33
N SER A 43 22.48 21.19 -0.96
CA SER A 43 22.24 22.60 -1.19
C SER A 43 22.13 23.25 0.19
N SER A 44 23.22 23.81 0.68
CA SER A 44 23.24 24.87 1.69
C SER A 44 22.64 26.17 1.14
N GLY A 45 21.77 26.09 0.14
CA GLY A 45 21.05 27.19 -0.47
C GLY A 45 19.61 27.13 0.00
N SER A 46 19.16 28.25 0.55
CA SER A 46 17.78 28.60 0.91
C SER A 46 16.85 28.69 -0.32
N GLY A 47 16.91 27.74 -1.24
CA GLY A 47 16.07 27.70 -2.44
C GLY A 47 14.93 26.71 -2.24
N GLY A 48 13.80 27.18 -1.71
CA GLY A 48 12.52 26.50 -1.88
C GLY A 48 12.16 26.40 -3.38
N PRO A 49 11.14 25.62 -3.76
CA PRO A 49 10.72 25.54 -5.16
C PRO A 49 10.41 26.94 -5.70
N ASN A 50 11.13 27.36 -6.74
CA ASN A 50 10.93 28.64 -7.39
C ASN A 50 9.50 28.74 -7.96
N LEU A 51 8.69 29.64 -7.41
CA LEU A 51 7.43 30.11 -7.96
C LEU A 51 7.70 30.96 -9.22
N SER A 52 7.98 30.31 -10.34
CA SER A 52 7.87 30.96 -11.66
C SER A 52 6.48 30.64 -12.21
N ASP A 53 5.66 31.65 -12.50
CA ASP A 53 4.32 31.50 -13.08
C ASP A 53 3.25 30.87 -12.15
N GLY A 54 3.39 31.04 -10.82
CA GLY A 54 2.37 30.64 -9.84
C GLY A 54 2.20 29.13 -9.60
N ARG A 55 2.99 28.27 -10.26
CA ARG A 55 2.97 26.80 -10.09
C ARG A 55 4.20 26.29 -9.33
N LEU A 56 3.98 25.40 -8.37
CA LEU A 56 5.03 24.68 -7.66
C LEU A 56 5.80 23.78 -8.64
N ARG A 57 7.12 23.62 -8.44
CA ARG A 57 7.97 22.78 -9.30
C ARG A 57 8.54 21.61 -8.52
N GLY A 58 8.59 20.44 -9.16
CA GLY A 58 9.22 19.23 -8.63
C GLY A 58 10.74 19.22 -8.81
N ARG A 59 11.39 18.09 -8.49
CA ARG A 59 12.86 17.91 -8.55
C ARG A 59 13.49 18.25 -9.90
N ASN A 60 12.79 17.95 -10.99
CA ASN A 60 13.29 18.21 -12.35
C ASN A 60 13.02 19.63 -12.84
N GLY A 61 12.54 20.51 -11.97
CA GLY A 61 12.04 21.83 -12.37
C GLY A 61 10.76 21.78 -13.20
N ARG A 62 10.10 20.63 -13.38
CA ARG A 62 8.80 20.55 -14.06
C ARG A 62 7.69 21.10 -13.13
N PRO A 63 6.69 21.84 -13.62
CA PRO A 63 5.54 22.23 -12.83
C PRO A 63 4.80 20.99 -12.32
N LEU A 64 4.42 21.01 -11.04
CA LEU A 64 3.67 19.93 -10.41
C LEU A 64 2.29 19.80 -11.06
N LYS A 65 1.90 18.57 -11.34
CA LYS A 65 0.61 18.20 -11.89
C LYS A 65 -0.46 17.98 -10.82
N GLY A 66 -0.07 17.89 -9.55
CA GLY A 66 -1.00 17.60 -8.45
C GLY A 66 -1.48 16.14 -8.45
N ARG A 67 -0.70 15.20 -9.03
CA ARG A 67 -1.10 13.81 -9.25
C ARG A 67 0.01 12.84 -8.88
N PHE A 68 -0.34 11.69 -8.32
CA PHE A 68 0.61 10.61 -8.08
C PHE A 68 -0.02 9.24 -8.25
N LEU A 69 0.82 8.26 -8.58
CA LEU A 69 0.40 6.88 -8.84
C LEU A 69 0.58 6.00 -7.59
N HIS A 70 -0.38 5.12 -7.32
CA HIS A 70 -0.24 4.02 -6.37
C HIS A 70 -0.49 2.69 -7.08
N VAL A 71 0.56 1.87 -7.19
CA VAL A 71 0.52 0.52 -7.80
C VAL A 71 0.95 -0.49 -6.75
N THR A 72 0.16 -1.53 -6.52
CA THR A 72 0.49 -2.56 -5.53
C THR A 72 0.28 -3.95 -6.08
N ASP A 73 0.99 -4.92 -5.49
CA ASP A 73 0.79 -6.34 -5.72
C ASP A 73 0.86 -6.66 -7.24
N ILE A 74 2.05 -6.46 -7.82
CA ILE A 74 2.32 -6.69 -9.25
C ILE A 74 2.64 -8.17 -9.54
N HIS A 75 3.45 -8.83 -8.71
CA HIS A 75 3.79 -10.26 -8.79
C HIS A 75 4.04 -10.81 -10.20
N PRO A 76 5.05 -10.35 -10.96
CA PRO A 76 5.34 -10.99 -12.24
C PRO A 76 5.84 -12.41 -12.02
N ASP A 77 5.27 -13.34 -12.78
CA ASP A 77 5.57 -14.77 -12.77
C ASP A 77 6.15 -15.23 -14.11
N GLU A 78 7.46 -15.44 -14.12
CA GLU A 78 8.19 -15.98 -15.27
C GLU A 78 7.85 -17.45 -15.56
N PHE A 79 7.27 -18.17 -14.59
CA PHE A 79 6.90 -19.59 -14.72
C PHE A 79 5.42 -19.79 -15.00
N TYR A 80 4.67 -18.71 -15.22
CA TYR A 80 3.28 -18.80 -15.59
C TYR A 80 3.14 -19.52 -16.93
N ILE A 81 2.42 -20.64 -16.94
CA ILE A 81 2.16 -21.43 -18.15
C ILE A 81 0.68 -21.29 -18.52
N PRO A 82 0.34 -20.67 -19.66
CA PRO A 82 -1.04 -20.63 -20.13
C PRO A 82 -1.63 -22.03 -20.30
N GLY A 83 -2.88 -22.23 -19.86
CA GLY A 83 -3.59 -23.52 -19.91
C GLY A 83 -3.27 -24.48 -18.76
N SER A 84 -2.41 -24.10 -17.83
CA SER A 84 -2.06 -24.90 -16.65
C SER A 84 -3.10 -24.84 -15.52
N SER A 85 -2.95 -25.70 -14.51
CA SER A 85 -3.89 -25.75 -13.39
C SER A 85 -3.76 -24.53 -12.45
N ILE A 86 -4.89 -23.85 -12.23
CA ILE A 86 -4.99 -22.73 -11.27
C ILE A 86 -4.60 -23.16 -9.85
N LYS A 87 -5.00 -24.38 -9.44
CA LYS A 87 -4.68 -24.95 -8.12
C LYS A 87 -3.17 -25.07 -7.85
N THR A 88 -2.36 -25.05 -8.90
CA THR A 88 -0.91 -25.20 -8.82
C THR A 88 -0.23 -23.90 -9.24
N GLY A 89 -0.85 -22.76 -8.93
CA GLY A 89 -0.33 -21.43 -9.21
C GLY A 89 -0.14 -21.12 -10.69
N CYS A 90 -0.86 -21.82 -11.57
CA CYS A 90 -0.68 -21.73 -13.01
C CYS A 90 0.72 -22.16 -13.51
N HIS A 91 1.31 -23.19 -12.88
CA HIS A 91 2.62 -23.78 -13.25
C HIS A 91 2.53 -25.17 -13.92
N TYR A 92 3.59 -25.99 -13.78
CA TYR A 92 3.90 -27.22 -14.53
C TYR A 92 2.84 -28.33 -14.59
N LEU A 93 1.80 -28.30 -13.76
CA LEU A 93 0.84 -29.39 -13.69
C LEU A 93 -0.32 -29.23 -14.68
N PRO A 94 -0.59 -30.23 -15.54
CA PRO A 94 -1.71 -30.19 -16.45
C PRO A 94 -3.03 -30.16 -15.66
N PRO A 95 -4.03 -29.41 -16.12
CA PRO A 95 -5.32 -29.34 -15.46
C PRO A 95 -6.00 -30.71 -15.48
N LYS A 96 -6.72 -31.02 -14.39
CA LYS A 96 -7.64 -32.16 -14.43
C LYS A 96 -8.76 -31.88 -15.44
N PRO A 97 -9.33 -32.93 -16.10
CA PRO A 97 -10.44 -32.74 -17.03
C PRO A 97 -11.57 -31.94 -16.39
N LYS A 98 -12.11 -30.95 -17.11
CA LYS A 98 -13.20 -30.05 -16.66
C LYS A 98 -12.86 -29.15 -15.47
N LYS A 99 -11.57 -28.92 -15.16
CA LYS A 99 -11.13 -27.90 -14.19
C LYS A 99 -10.69 -26.62 -14.89
N PRO A 100 -10.87 -25.45 -14.25
CA PRO A 100 -10.45 -24.18 -14.83
C PRO A 100 -8.92 -24.11 -14.93
N THR A 101 -8.44 -23.35 -15.91
CA THR A 101 -7.03 -23.22 -16.28
C THR A 101 -6.64 -21.76 -16.34
N GLY A 102 -5.38 -21.43 -16.06
CA GLY A 102 -4.86 -20.08 -16.31
C GLY A 102 -4.95 -19.72 -17.81
N ARG A 103 -5.34 -18.49 -18.12
CA ARG A 103 -5.32 -17.96 -19.51
C ARG A 103 -4.03 -17.20 -19.80
N ASP A 104 -3.76 -16.92 -21.07
CA ASP A 104 -2.50 -16.29 -21.51
C ASP A 104 -2.23 -14.90 -20.89
N ILE A 105 -3.27 -14.09 -20.70
CA ILE A 105 -3.16 -12.75 -20.06
C ILE A 105 -3.61 -12.78 -18.59
N GLY A 106 -3.96 -13.95 -18.07
CA GLY A 106 -4.62 -14.10 -16.76
C GLY A 106 -6.13 -14.32 -16.91
N ASP A 107 -6.76 -14.93 -15.91
CA ASP A 107 -8.20 -15.23 -15.87
C ASP A 107 -8.78 -14.84 -14.52
N ARG A 108 -10.08 -14.54 -14.49
CA ARG A 108 -10.77 -14.24 -13.23
C ARG A 108 -12.06 -15.03 -13.02
N PRO A 109 -12.49 -15.13 -11.76
CA PRO A 109 -11.62 -15.03 -10.59
C PRO A 109 -10.71 -16.26 -10.59
N CYS A 110 -9.39 -16.09 -10.75
CA CYS A 110 -8.43 -17.05 -10.25
C CYS A 110 -8.43 -16.91 -8.72
N ARG A 111 -9.55 -17.27 -8.09
CA ARG A 111 -9.83 -17.16 -6.64
C ARG A 111 -8.78 -17.88 -5.77
N GLU A 112 -7.82 -18.55 -6.40
CA GLU A 112 -6.73 -19.34 -5.84
C GLU A 112 -5.47 -19.13 -6.71
N ASP A 113 -4.43 -18.59 -6.07
CA ASP A 113 -2.98 -18.85 -6.23
C ASP A 113 -2.21 -18.52 -7.53
N CYS A 114 -2.80 -17.95 -8.59
CA CYS A 114 -1.98 -17.53 -9.76
C CYS A 114 -1.45 -16.09 -9.63
N ASP A 115 -0.14 -15.93 -9.82
CA ASP A 115 0.54 -14.65 -9.97
C ASP A 115 0.32 -14.04 -11.38
N THR A 116 0.85 -12.83 -11.61
CA THR A 116 0.69 -12.08 -12.86
C THR A 116 1.53 -12.67 -14.00
N PRO A 117 0.93 -13.12 -15.11
CA PRO A 117 1.68 -13.54 -16.29
C PRO A 117 2.53 -12.39 -16.83
N LEU A 118 3.71 -12.70 -17.39
CA LEU A 118 4.57 -11.67 -17.98
C LEU A 118 3.88 -10.81 -19.04
N ARG A 119 2.91 -11.39 -19.78
CA ARG A 119 2.11 -10.64 -20.76
C ARG A 119 1.26 -9.55 -20.10
N LEU A 120 0.58 -9.85 -19.00
CA LEU A 120 -0.18 -8.86 -18.23
C LEU A 120 0.76 -7.82 -17.60
N PHE A 121 1.88 -8.25 -17.03
CA PHE A 121 2.90 -7.34 -16.49
C PHE A 121 3.38 -6.33 -17.55
N ASN A 122 3.70 -6.79 -18.76
CA ASN A 122 4.15 -5.92 -19.85
C ASN A 122 3.05 -4.94 -20.29
N ILE A 123 1.82 -5.41 -20.48
CA ILE A 123 0.67 -4.54 -20.82
C ILE A 123 0.49 -3.44 -19.76
N THR A 124 0.57 -3.81 -18.48
CA THR A 124 0.48 -2.83 -17.38
C THR A 124 1.63 -1.83 -17.41
N MET A 125 2.87 -2.28 -17.57
CA MET A 125 4.03 -1.39 -17.62
C MET A 125 4.03 -0.47 -18.84
N GLU A 126 3.62 -0.97 -20.01
CA GLU A 126 3.47 -0.17 -21.23
C GLU A 126 2.38 0.90 -21.07
N TRP A 127 1.24 0.56 -20.46
CA TRP A 127 0.18 1.52 -20.17
C TRP A 127 0.63 2.59 -19.15
N LEU A 128 1.38 2.21 -18.11
CA LEU A 128 1.96 3.17 -17.17
C LEU A 128 2.93 4.13 -17.88
N GLU A 129 3.74 3.60 -18.79
CA GLU A 129 4.70 4.38 -19.58
C GLU A 129 4.01 5.36 -20.53
N SER A 130 3.04 4.88 -21.33
CA SER A 130 2.37 5.72 -22.32
C SER A 130 1.44 6.75 -21.69
N GLU A 131 0.75 6.37 -20.60
CA GLU A 131 -0.33 7.19 -20.09
C GLU A 131 0.03 8.05 -18.88
N TRP A 132 0.99 7.63 -18.06
CA TRP A 132 1.23 8.25 -16.75
C TRP A 132 2.65 8.78 -16.52
N ALA A 133 3.65 8.35 -17.30
CA ALA A 133 5.06 8.75 -17.09
C ALA A 133 5.27 10.28 -17.05
N ASP A 134 4.51 11.04 -17.85
CA ASP A 134 4.58 12.52 -17.91
C ASP A 134 3.42 13.23 -17.20
N GLU A 135 2.50 12.47 -16.59
CA GLU A 135 1.29 13.00 -15.95
C GLU A 135 1.35 12.98 -14.41
N VAL A 136 2.31 12.26 -13.80
CA VAL A 136 2.45 12.15 -12.35
C VAL A 136 3.70 12.82 -11.80
N ASP A 137 3.62 13.28 -10.56
CA ASP A 137 4.72 13.93 -9.85
C ASP A 137 5.60 12.94 -9.08
N PHE A 138 5.02 11.80 -8.68
CA PHE A 138 5.71 10.69 -8.00
C PHE A 138 4.90 9.40 -8.07
N VAL A 139 5.54 8.28 -7.70
CA VAL A 139 4.93 6.96 -7.64
C VAL A 139 5.18 6.34 -6.28
N ILE A 140 4.15 5.74 -5.68
CA ILE A 140 4.26 4.86 -4.52
C ILE A 140 3.94 3.46 -5.02
N CYS A 141 4.80 2.48 -4.70
CA CYS A 141 4.52 1.11 -5.09
C CYS A 141 4.83 0.09 -3.99
N SER A 142 4.03 -0.96 -3.90
CA SER A 142 4.31 -2.12 -3.03
C SER A 142 4.35 -3.39 -3.87
N HIS A 143 5.28 -4.28 -3.51
CA HIS A 143 5.50 -5.53 -4.23
C HIS A 143 5.40 -6.71 -3.27
N ASP A 144 4.76 -7.80 -3.70
CA ASP A 144 4.65 -9.04 -2.95
C ASP A 144 4.83 -10.26 -3.87
N ILE A 145 4.99 -11.46 -3.29
CA ILE A 145 5.24 -12.71 -4.03
C ILE A 145 4.37 -13.83 -3.43
N ASP A 146 3.90 -14.73 -4.28
CA ASP A 146 3.06 -15.88 -3.93
C ASP A 146 3.67 -16.86 -2.90
N ASN A 147 2.81 -17.37 -2.03
CA ASN A 147 3.09 -18.38 -1.01
C ASN A 147 2.72 -19.82 -1.45
N GLY A 148 1.98 -19.98 -2.56
CA GLY A 148 1.49 -21.26 -3.06
C GLY A 148 2.60 -22.18 -3.59
N HIS A 149 3.65 -21.61 -4.17
CA HIS A 149 4.80 -22.33 -4.71
C HIS A 149 6.11 -21.66 -4.29
N PRO A 150 6.92 -22.28 -3.39
CA PRO A 150 8.15 -21.64 -2.90
C PRO A 150 9.18 -21.44 -4.02
N ARG A 151 9.29 -20.20 -4.51
CA ARG A 151 10.34 -19.79 -5.46
C ARG A 151 11.72 -19.84 -4.84
N THR A 152 12.73 -20.04 -5.67
CA THR A 152 14.12 -19.93 -5.22
C THR A 152 14.48 -18.45 -4.96
N PRO A 153 15.46 -18.15 -4.08
CA PRO A 153 15.90 -16.77 -3.89
C PRO A 153 16.33 -16.05 -5.18
N ALA A 154 16.90 -16.77 -6.15
CA ALA A 154 17.30 -16.20 -7.42
C ALA A 154 16.09 -15.70 -8.24
N GLU A 155 15.03 -16.51 -8.31
CA GLU A 155 13.77 -16.15 -9.00
C GLU A 155 13.08 -14.96 -8.33
N ILE A 156 13.10 -14.92 -7.00
CA ILE A 156 12.57 -13.77 -6.23
C ILE A 156 13.35 -12.50 -6.58
N TYR A 157 14.68 -12.58 -6.64
CA TYR A 157 15.50 -11.43 -6.97
C TYR A 157 15.36 -10.99 -8.43
N GLU A 158 15.14 -11.92 -9.35
CA GLU A 158 14.93 -11.59 -10.76
C GLU A 158 13.59 -10.89 -10.97
N SER A 159 12.50 -11.45 -10.45
CA SER A 159 11.16 -10.81 -10.47
C SER A 159 11.19 -9.40 -9.86
N ASN A 160 11.87 -9.23 -8.70
CA ASN A 160 12.06 -7.90 -8.11
C ASN A 160 12.89 -6.96 -8.99
N ARG A 161 13.92 -7.48 -9.66
CA ARG A 161 14.75 -6.70 -10.58
C ARG A 161 13.94 -6.25 -11.79
N MET A 162 13.12 -7.11 -12.37
CA MET A 162 12.24 -6.75 -13.49
C MET A 162 11.32 -5.58 -13.16
N VAL A 163 10.66 -5.62 -11.99
CA VAL A 163 9.79 -4.52 -11.56
C VAL A 163 10.61 -3.26 -11.29
N ALA A 164 11.74 -3.38 -10.58
CA ALA A 164 12.60 -2.24 -10.29
C ALA A 164 13.16 -1.57 -11.55
N ASP A 165 13.64 -2.35 -12.51
CA ASP A 165 14.21 -1.83 -13.76
C ASP A 165 13.12 -1.16 -14.61
N ARG A 166 11.92 -1.75 -14.74
CA ARG A 166 10.80 -1.08 -15.44
C ARG A 166 10.36 0.20 -14.73
N MET A 167 10.28 0.22 -13.39
CA MET A 167 9.94 1.44 -12.65
C MET A 167 11.02 2.53 -12.78
N ASP A 168 12.29 2.14 -12.87
CA ASP A 168 13.40 3.06 -13.12
C ASP A 168 13.31 3.67 -14.52
N ASP A 169 13.14 2.83 -15.54
CA ASP A 169 13.03 3.24 -16.94
C ASP A 169 11.81 4.16 -17.18
N ILE A 170 10.67 3.83 -16.56
CA ILE A 170 9.44 4.58 -16.76
C ILE A 170 9.45 5.91 -15.98
N PHE A 171 9.93 5.91 -14.73
CA PHE A 171 9.73 7.04 -13.82
C PHE A 171 11.05 7.66 -13.34
N LEU A 172 11.91 6.89 -12.65
CA LEU A 172 13.07 7.46 -11.96
C LEU A 172 14.09 8.08 -12.93
N SER A 173 14.36 7.44 -14.06
CA SER A 173 15.24 7.95 -15.12
C SER A 173 14.72 9.24 -15.77
N ARG A 174 13.39 9.43 -15.73
CA ARG A 174 12.69 10.66 -16.14
C ARG A 174 12.61 11.69 -15.00
N GLY A 175 13.17 11.36 -13.84
CA GLY A 175 13.25 12.12 -12.60
C GLY A 175 11.93 12.24 -11.82
N VAL A 176 11.01 11.32 -12.05
CA VAL A 176 9.81 11.13 -11.21
C VAL A 176 10.21 10.21 -10.04
N PRO A 177 10.16 10.68 -8.77
CA PRO A 177 10.54 9.84 -7.63
C PRO A 177 9.63 8.62 -7.49
N VAL A 178 10.23 7.46 -7.22
CA VAL A 178 9.54 6.21 -6.92
C VAL A 178 9.81 5.86 -5.46
N VAL A 179 8.73 5.60 -4.71
CA VAL A 179 8.76 5.23 -3.29
C VAL A 179 8.28 3.79 -3.17
N PRO A 180 9.20 2.83 -3.24
CA PRO A 180 8.80 1.44 -3.14
C PRO A 180 8.71 0.99 -1.67
N SER A 181 7.78 0.09 -1.38
CA SER A 181 7.49 -0.52 -0.08
C SER A 181 7.60 -2.04 -0.18
N LEU A 182 8.20 -2.66 0.82
CA LEU A 182 8.48 -4.10 0.81
C LEU A 182 7.26 -4.91 1.25
N GLY A 183 6.93 -5.97 0.49
CA GLY A 183 5.91 -6.96 0.84
C GLY A 183 6.45 -8.33 1.23
N ASP A 184 5.53 -9.25 1.56
CA ASP A 184 5.65 -10.35 2.52
C ASP A 184 6.85 -11.27 2.35
N PHE A 185 7.28 -11.56 1.11
CA PHE A 185 8.20 -12.67 0.87
C PHE A 185 9.67 -12.32 0.59
N ILE A 186 10.06 -11.04 0.60
CA ILE A 186 11.49 -10.69 0.51
C ILE A 186 12.27 -11.29 1.71
N PHE A 187 11.59 -11.73 2.78
CA PHE A 187 12.21 -12.12 4.05
C PHE A 187 12.23 -13.63 4.40
N TYR A 188 11.41 -14.51 3.79
CA TYR A 188 11.23 -15.89 4.33
C TYR A 188 12.48 -16.79 4.24
N ARG A 189 13.51 -16.37 3.49
CA ARG A 189 14.84 -17.01 3.47
C ARG A 189 15.99 -16.09 3.83
N MET A 190 15.72 -14.82 4.15
CA MET A 190 16.72 -13.99 4.80
C MET A 190 16.67 -14.35 6.27
N THR A 191 17.73 -14.95 6.77
CA THR A 191 18.01 -15.06 8.20
C THR A 191 17.51 -13.80 8.90
N PRO A 192 16.74 -13.92 10.01
CA PRO A 192 16.25 -12.73 10.72
C PRO A 192 17.41 -11.75 10.84
N LEU A 193 17.18 -10.47 10.53
CA LEU A 193 18.14 -9.39 10.73
C LEU A 193 18.44 -9.29 12.23
N THR A 194 19.19 -10.25 12.74
CA THR A 194 19.64 -10.38 14.12
C THR A 194 20.77 -9.39 14.27
N HIS A 195 20.44 -8.18 14.72
CA HIS A 195 21.31 -7.26 15.47
C HIS A 195 22.72 -6.92 14.94
N ALA A 196 23.14 -7.36 13.75
CA ALA A 196 24.52 -7.15 13.28
C ALA A 196 24.59 -6.97 11.75
N PRO A 197 25.42 -6.02 11.26
CA PRO A 197 25.70 -5.84 9.85
C PRO A 197 26.75 -6.85 9.40
N HIS A 198 26.34 -8.08 9.08
CA HIS A 198 27.25 -9.06 8.50
C HIS A 198 27.13 -9.12 6.96
N ALA A 199 27.99 -8.31 6.33
CA ALA A 199 28.97 -8.74 5.34
C ALA A 199 28.48 -9.63 4.17
N SER A 200 27.51 -9.14 3.40
CA SER A 200 27.48 -9.15 1.94
C SER A 200 26.21 -8.41 1.54
N LEU A 201 26.32 -7.39 0.69
CA LEU A 201 25.16 -6.63 0.21
C LEU A 201 24.08 -7.62 -0.28
N SER A 202 22.99 -7.78 0.47
CA SER A 202 21.93 -8.68 0.03
C SER A 202 21.46 -8.23 -1.35
N PRO A 203 21.22 -9.14 -2.31
CA PRO A 203 20.79 -8.78 -3.66
C PRO A 203 19.62 -7.78 -3.73
N PRO A 204 18.59 -7.81 -2.85
CA PRO A 204 17.51 -6.84 -2.89
C PRO A 204 17.93 -5.43 -2.51
N HIS A 205 18.86 -5.25 -1.56
CA HIS A 205 19.36 -3.91 -1.25
C HIS A 205 20.04 -3.25 -2.46
N ARG A 206 20.70 -4.04 -3.32
CA ARG A 206 21.31 -3.55 -4.56
C ARG A 206 20.30 -3.24 -5.65
N ILE A 207 19.23 -4.02 -5.75
CA ILE A 207 18.18 -3.78 -6.74
C ILE A 207 17.49 -2.44 -6.43
N TRP A 208 17.17 -2.22 -5.16
CA TRP A 208 16.35 -1.08 -4.73
C TRP A 208 17.17 0.17 -4.40
N SER A 209 18.51 0.08 -4.28
CA SER A 209 19.37 1.19 -3.85
C SER A 209 19.22 2.46 -4.67
N ARG A 210 18.85 2.36 -5.95
CA ARG A 210 18.65 3.51 -6.84
C ARG A 210 17.46 4.40 -6.44
N PHE A 211 16.47 3.84 -5.75
CA PHE A 211 15.31 4.58 -5.24
C PHE A 211 15.57 5.24 -3.88
N ILE A 212 16.63 4.84 -3.19
CA ILE A 212 16.90 5.25 -1.82
C ILE A 212 17.84 6.45 -1.82
N PRO A 213 17.46 7.58 -1.18
CA PRO A 213 18.38 8.70 -1.07
C PRO A 213 19.57 8.34 -0.18
N PHE A 214 20.71 8.99 -0.43
CA PHE A 214 21.97 8.69 0.26
C PHE A 214 21.84 8.80 1.78
N GLU A 215 21.13 9.82 2.29
CA GLU A 215 20.90 10.02 3.73
C GLU A 215 20.14 8.87 4.41
N SER A 216 19.31 8.14 3.67
CA SER A 216 18.48 7.05 4.21
C SER A 216 19.08 5.67 3.96
N TYR A 217 20.19 5.58 3.22
CA TYR A 217 20.77 4.31 2.78
C TYR A 217 21.17 3.40 3.94
N GLN A 218 21.77 3.95 5.00
CA GLN A 218 22.16 3.16 6.17
C GLN A 218 20.97 2.60 6.95
N VAL A 219 19.87 3.36 7.02
CA VAL A 219 18.63 2.91 7.66
C VAL A 219 17.99 1.80 6.82
N PHE A 220 17.94 2.01 5.51
CA PHE A 220 17.45 1.02 4.56
C PHE A 220 18.24 -0.30 4.60
N GLN A 221 19.57 -0.26 4.70
CA GLN A 221 20.38 -1.48 4.83
C GLN A 221 20.10 -2.27 6.12
N ARG A 222 19.65 -1.61 7.18
CA ARG A 222 19.40 -2.25 8.49
C ARG A 222 17.99 -2.78 8.63
N GLY A 223 17.01 -2.01 8.17
CA GLY A 223 15.59 -2.27 8.42
C GLY A 223 14.75 -2.39 7.16
N ALA A 224 15.29 -1.98 6.01
CA ALA A 224 14.62 -1.96 4.73
C ALA A 224 13.36 -1.06 4.70
N TYR A 225 13.36 -0.05 5.58
CA TYR A 225 12.46 1.09 5.61
C TYR A 225 13.29 2.38 5.48
N PHE A 226 12.69 3.46 4.97
CA PHE A 226 13.41 4.70 4.70
C PHE A 226 12.48 5.91 4.57
N SER A 227 13.07 7.10 4.67
CA SER A 227 12.42 8.38 4.40
C SER A 227 13.03 9.04 3.17
N LEU A 228 12.24 9.84 2.47
CA LEU A 228 12.72 10.70 1.39
C LEU A 228 11.85 11.94 1.21
N ASP A 229 12.46 13.01 0.71
CA ASP A 229 11.77 14.18 0.20
C ASP A 229 11.32 13.92 -1.25
N ILE A 230 10.01 13.69 -1.46
CA ILE A 230 9.45 13.52 -2.80
C ILE A 230 9.45 14.88 -3.52
N ILE A 231 8.91 15.91 -2.84
CA ILE A 231 9.00 17.31 -3.27
C ILE A 231 10.00 17.98 -2.33
N PRO A 232 11.16 18.45 -2.83
CA PRO A 232 12.25 18.94 -2.00
C PRO A 232 11.79 19.96 -0.97
N ASN A 233 12.07 19.70 0.32
CA ASN A 233 11.73 20.56 1.45
C ASN A 233 10.24 20.86 1.69
N GLU A 234 9.33 20.23 0.94
CA GLU A 234 7.88 20.47 1.05
C GLU A 234 7.08 19.22 1.44
N LEU A 235 7.26 18.12 0.70
CA LEU A 235 6.49 16.89 0.86
C LEU A 235 7.42 15.67 0.91
N GLY A 236 7.33 14.91 1.99
CA GLY A 236 8.08 13.67 2.18
C GLY A 236 7.22 12.42 2.01
N ALA A 237 7.89 11.27 1.99
CA ALA A 237 7.28 9.98 2.26
C ALA A 237 8.13 9.14 3.20
N LEU A 238 7.44 8.24 3.90
CA LEU A 238 8.01 7.23 4.77
C LEU A 238 7.55 5.87 4.25
N SER A 239 8.49 5.11 3.69
CA SER A 239 8.29 3.72 3.28
C SER A 239 8.59 2.80 4.46
N LEU A 240 7.57 2.08 4.91
CA LEU A 240 7.56 1.25 6.11
C LEU A 240 7.72 -0.22 5.74
N ASN A 241 8.48 -0.96 6.55
CA ASN A 241 8.58 -2.41 6.48
C ASN A 241 7.56 -3.05 7.43
N THR A 242 6.31 -3.06 6.98
CA THR A 242 5.16 -3.57 7.75
C THR A 242 5.27 -5.04 8.14
N LEU A 243 6.21 -5.79 7.55
CA LEU A 243 6.47 -7.19 7.85
C LEU A 243 7.03 -7.42 9.24
N TYR A 244 7.68 -6.41 9.83
CA TYR A 244 8.09 -6.48 11.24
C TYR A 244 6.91 -6.39 12.20
N TRP A 245 5.76 -5.91 11.73
CA TRP A 245 4.53 -5.80 12.51
C TRP A 245 3.54 -6.90 12.19
N TYR A 246 3.69 -7.58 11.05
CA TYR A 246 2.82 -8.64 10.56
C TYR A 246 2.89 -9.90 11.44
N ASP A 247 1.77 -10.30 12.04
CA ASP A 247 1.71 -11.39 13.02
C ASP A 247 1.89 -12.78 12.41
N ASN A 248 1.68 -12.91 11.11
CA ASN A 248 1.98 -14.12 10.34
C ASN A 248 3.47 -14.28 10.05
N ASN A 249 4.26 -13.21 10.13
CA ASN A 249 5.71 -13.30 10.04
C ASN A 249 6.28 -13.92 11.33
N LYS A 250 6.58 -15.22 11.28
CA LYS A 250 7.12 -15.96 12.44
C LYS A 250 8.61 -15.73 12.67
N ALA A 251 9.29 -15.01 11.79
CA ALA A 251 10.70 -14.67 11.94
C ALA A 251 10.95 -13.49 12.90
N VAL A 252 9.89 -12.80 13.34
CA VAL A 252 9.97 -11.64 14.22
C VAL A 252 9.06 -11.79 15.44
N GLU A 253 9.42 -11.16 16.56
CA GLU A 253 8.57 -11.12 17.75
C GLU A 253 7.80 -9.78 17.89
N GLY A 254 7.57 -9.10 16.77
CA GLY A 254 6.78 -7.87 16.69
C GLY A 254 7.47 -6.67 17.35
N CYS A 255 6.78 -6.06 18.31
CA CYS A 255 7.18 -4.76 18.90
C CYS A 255 7.59 -4.86 20.37
N LYS A 256 8.14 -6.01 20.79
CA LYS A 256 8.82 -6.11 22.09
C LYS A 256 10.08 -5.24 22.07
N LYS A 257 10.59 -4.88 23.25
CA LYS A 257 11.77 -4.00 23.36
C LYS A 257 12.99 -4.68 22.71
N GLY A 258 13.62 -4.01 21.75
CA GLY A 258 14.79 -4.52 21.02
C GLY A 258 14.45 -5.30 19.76
N GLU A 259 13.18 -5.61 19.51
CA GLU A 259 12.75 -6.27 18.27
C GLU A 259 12.72 -5.29 17.09
N PRO A 260 12.94 -5.76 15.84
CA PRO A 260 12.95 -4.92 14.65
C PRO A 260 11.70 -4.03 14.52
N GLY A 261 10.51 -4.57 14.81
CA GLY A 261 9.27 -3.79 14.73
C GLY A 261 9.20 -2.65 15.74
N SER A 262 9.83 -2.81 16.91
CA SER A 262 9.92 -1.74 17.92
C SER A 262 10.92 -0.66 17.52
N LEU A 263 12.06 -1.07 16.93
CA LEU A 263 13.10 -0.17 16.42
C LEU A 263 12.59 0.67 15.24
N GLU A 264 11.80 0.07 14.35
CA GLU A 264 11.15 0.81 13.26
C GLU A 264 10.14 1.84 13.80
N LEU A 265 9.35 1.50 14.82
CA LEU A 265 8.41 2.45 15.42
C LEU A 265 9.12 3.56 16.22
N ASP A 266 10.26 3.27 16.84
CA ASP A 266 11.15 4.29 17.43
C ASP A 266 11.67 5.24 16.33
N TRP A 267 12.14 4.68 15.21
CA TRP A 267 12.59 5.45 14.05
C TRP A 267 11.47 6.30 13.44
N LEU A 268 10.27 5.73 13.28
CA LEU A 268 9.10 6.42 12.71
C LEU A 268 8.71 7.64 13.55
N GLU A 269 8.69 7.51 14.88
CA GLU A 269 8.42 8.63 15.77
C GLU A 269 9.42 9.78 15.58
N VAL A 270 10.72 9.44 15.47
CA VAL A 270 11.78 10.43 15.23
C VAL A 270 11.63 11.08 13.86
N GLN A 271 11.38 10.30 12.80
CA GLN A 271 11.24 10.87 11.46
C GLN A 271 10.02 11.79 11.34
N LEU A 272 8.88 11.39 11.92
CA LEU A 272 7.69 12.23 11.96
C LEU A 272 7.99 13.55 12.66
N ASP A 273 8.73 13.53 13.75
CA ASP A 273 9.15 14.76 14.44
C ASP A 273 10.11 15.60 13.58
N VAL A 274 11.05 14.99 12.87
CA VAL A 274 11.96 15.70 11.94
C VAL A 274 11.20 16.40 10.80
N PHE A 275 10.31 15.68 10.10
CA PHE A 275 9.48 16.29 9.05
C PHE A 275 8.59 17.39 9.62
N ARG A 276 8.01 17.14 10.79
CA ARG A 276 7.24 18.14 11.51
C ARG A 276 8.07 19.37 11.80
N GLN A 277 9.26 19.27 12.39
CA GLN A 277 10.14 20.41 12.68
C GLN A 277 10.50 21.21 11.41
N ARG A 278 10.67 20.52 10.28
CA ARG A 278 10.92 21.15 8.97
C ARG A 278 9.71 21.90 8.41
N GLY A 279 8.50 21.61 8.88
CA GLY A 279 7.26 22.20 8.34
C GLY A 279 6.61 21.38 7.24
N MET A 280 7.12 20.17 7.00
CA MET A 280 6.73 19.33 5.89
C MET A 280 5.59 18.38 6.26
N GLN A 281 4.90 17.93 5.23
CA GLN A 281 3.91 16.88 5.29
C GLN A 281 4.50 15.57 4.79
N VAL A 282 3.88 14.45 5.18
CA VAL A 282 4.34 13.12 4.76
C VAL A 282 3.20 12.18 4.37
N TRP A 283 3.45 11.40 3.33
CA TRP A 283 2.71 10.17 3.05
C TRP A 283 3.35 8.99 3.79
N LEU A 284 2.53 8.13 4.38
CA LEU A 284 2.98 6.82 4.86
C LEU A 284 2.64 5.76 3.80
N SER A 285 3.60 4.90 3.49
CA SER A 285 3.38 3.73 2.65
C SER A 285 3.91 2.48 3.33
N GLY A 286 3.21 1.36 3.13
CA GLY A 286 3.64 0.03 3.53
C GLY A 286 2.89 -1.02 2.73
N HIS A 287 3.19 -2.30 2.98
CA HIS A 287 2.52 -3.38 2.24
C HIS A 287 1.28 -3.89 2.96
N VAL A 288 1.48 -4.51 4.13
CA VAL A 288 0.41 -5.09 4.94
C VAL A 288 -0.35 -3.96 5.63
N PRO A 289 -1.69 -3.89 5.54
CA PRO A 289 -2.45 -2.83 6.18
C PRO A 289 -2.48 -2.97 7.72
N PRO A 290 -2.46 -1.84 8.46
CA PRO A 290 -2.44 -1.83 9.93
C PRO A 290 -3.80 -2.18 10.52
N THR A 291 -4.11 -3.47 10.58
CA THR A 291 -5.34 -3.99 11.22
C THR A 291 -5.02 -4.77 12.48
N PRO A 292 -5.95 -4.87 13.46
CA PRO A 292 -5.79 -5.74 14.63
C PRO A 292 -5.65 -7.23 14.29
N ARG A 293 -5.94 -7.63 13.05
CA ARG A 293 -5.87 -9.01 12.56
C ARG A 293 -4.58 -9.34 11.85
N SER A 294 -3.96 -8.33 11.25
CA SER A 294 -2.70 -8.49 10.54
C SER A 294 -1.53 -8.20 11.48
N TYR A 295 -1.67 -7.28 12.44
CA TYR A 295 -0.52 -6.84 13.23
C TYR A 295 -0.47 -7.45 14.63
N PHE A 296 0.75 -7.64 15.14
CA PHE A 296 0.95 -7.90 16.55
C PHE A 296 0.24 -6.80 17.39
N PRO A 297 -0.49 -7.15 18.48
CA PRO A 297 -1.31 -6.18 19.21
C PRO A 297 -0.55 -4.95 19.72
N ASP A 298 0.71 -5.13 20.16
CA ASP A 298 1.55 -4.03 20.61
C ASP A 298 2.04 -3.15 19.45
N CYS A 299 2.29 -3.73 18.27
CA CYS A 299 2.63 -2.99 17.06
C CYS A 299 1.44 -2.17 16.57
N TYR A 300 0.26 -2.78 16.42
CA TYR A 300 -0.96 -2.10 16.01
C TYR A 300 -1.25 -0.88 16.89
N ARG A 301 -1.19 -1.08 18.22
CA ARG A 301 -1.43 -0.01 19.19
C ARG A 301 -0.41 1.11 19.06
N ARG A 302 0.89 0.78 18.94
CA ARG A 302 1.96 1.77 18.90
C ARG A 302 1.98 2.53 17.57
N TYR A 303 1.76 1.85 16.45
CA TYR A 303 1.57 2.46 15.14
C TYR A 303 0.38 3.42 15.14
N GLY A 304 -0.80 2.94 15.59
CA GLY A 304 -2.00 3.76 15.65
C GLY A 304 -1.88 4.96 16.59
N GLU A 305 -1.12 4.81 17.69
CA GLU A 305 -0.77 5.92 18.58
C GLU A 305 0.04 7.00 17.85
N LEU A 306 1.07 6.63 17.09
CA LEU A 306 1.87 7.56 16.30
C LEU A 306 1.03 8.23 15.19
N ALA A 307 0.26 7.44 14.44
CA ALA A 307 -0.57 7.96 13.36
C ALA A 307 -1.57 9.02 13.90
N ILE A 308 -2.22 8.76 15.03
CA ILE A 308 -3.15 9.72 15.66
C ILE A 308 -2.42 10.95 16.23
N ARG A 309 -1.20 10.78 16.77
CA ARG A 309 -0.43 11.89 17.34
C ARG A 309 0.04 12.88 16.28
N PHE A 310 0.39 12.44 15.08
CA PHE A 310 1.02 13.27 14.04
C PHE A 310 0.05 13.64 12.91
N GLN A 311 -1.23 13.88 13.21
CA GLN A 311 -2.25 14.26 12.21
C GLN A 311 -1.92 15.55 11.45
N ASP A 312 -1.19 16.49 12.06
CA ASP A 312 -0.75 17.71 11.38
C ASP A 312 0.35 17.49 10.34
N THR A 313 1.00 16.33 10.39
CA THR A 313 2.18 15.98 9.59
C THR A 313 1.83 14.88 8.57
N ILE A 314 1.09 13.85 8.97
CA ILE A 314 0.67 12.75 8.10
C ILE A 314 -0.56 13.17 7.28
N VAL A 315 -0.41 13.24 5.96
CA VAL A 315 -1.51 13.65 5.05
C VAL A 315 -2.32 12.48 4.52
N GLY A 316 -1.73 11.29 4.48
CA GLY A 316 -2.42 10.07 4.07
C GLY A 316 -1.55 8.82 4.23
N GLN A 317 -2.21 7.66 4.17
CA GLN A 317 -1.60 6.36 4.40
C GLN A 317 -2.10 5.37 3.34
N LEU A 318 -1.17 4.69 2.67
CA LEU A 318 -1.42 3.82 1.52
C LEU A 318 -0.82 2.43 1.74
N PHE A 319 -1.64 1.39 1.56
CA PHE A 319 -1.25 -0.01 1.69
C PHE A 319 -1.85 -0.88 0.58
N GLY A 320 -1.36 -2.12 0.47
CA GLY A 320 -1.81 -3.14 -0.49
C GLY A 320 -2.16 -4.45 0.21
N HIS A 321 -1.59 -5.57 -0.28
CA HIS A 321 -1.64 -6.93 0.28
C HIS A 321 -3.01 -7.63 0.24
N ALA A 322 -4.09 -6.90 0.50
CA ALA A 322 -5.41 -7.48 0.58
C ALA A 322 -6.04 -7.78 -0.80
N ASN A 323 -5.46 -7.23 -1.88
CA ASN A 323 -5.93 -7.37 -3.26
C ASN A 323 -7.39 -6.90 -3.47
N VAL A 324 -7.91 -6.06 -2.58
CA VAL A 324 -9.28 -5.54 -2.59
C VAL A 324 -9.29 -4.05 -2.27
N ASP A 325 -10.26 -3.34 -2.81
CA ASP A 325 -10.41 -1.89 -2.63
C ASP A 325 -11.23 -1.56 -1.38
N TYR A 326 -10.57 -1.00 -0.35
CA TYR A 326 -11.29 -0.49 0.80
C TYR A 326 -10.50 0.57 1.55
N PHE A 327 -11.20 1.23 2.47
CA PHE A 327 -10.61 2.11 3.45
C PHE A 327 -11.17 1.75 4.84
N PHE A 328 -10.41 2.10 5.86
CA PHE A 328 -10.84 2.00 7.25
C PHE A 328 -10.19 3.11 8.06
N TRP A 329 -10.50 3.18 9.35
CA TRP A 329 -9.85 4.11 10.25
C TRP A 329 -9.19 3.39 11.42
N ILE A 330 -8.18 4.06 11.98
CA ILE A 330 -7.66 3.74 13.31
C ILE A 330 -8.15 4.82 14.25
N ASP A 331 -8.68 4.43 15.40
CA ASP A 331 -9.17 5.36 16.41
C ASP A 331 -8.61 5.13 17.82
N THR A 332 -8.76 6.16 18.66
CA THR A 332 -8.22 6.15 20.03
C THR A 332 -8.87 5.13 20.96
N GLU A 333 -10.07 4.61 20.65
CA GLU A 333 -10.71 3.55 21.41
C GLU A 333 -10.17 2.18 20.96
N GLY A 334 -10.00 1.98 19.65
CA GLY A 334 -9.48 0.75 19.05
C GLY A 334 -8.05 0.41 19.46
N ILE A 335 -7.21 1.42 19.70
CA ILE A 335 -5.81 1.21 20.14
C ILE A 335 -5.63 1.07 21.66
N ARG A 336 -6.69 1.17 22.47
CA ARG A 336 -6.54 1.07 23.93
C ARG A 336 -6.27 -0.37 24.37
N PRO A 337 -5.33 -0.59 25.33
CA PRO A 337 -5.12 -1.91 25.88
C PRO A 337 -6.36 -2.39 26.65
N PRO A 338 -6.70 -3.68 26.59
CA PRO A 338 -7.79 -4.25 27.39
C PRO A 338 -7.49 -4.10 28.90
N PRO A 339 -8.50 -3.89 29.74
CA PRO A 339 -8.30 -3.63 31.17
C PRO A 339 -7.69 -4.85 31.89
N LYS A 340 -6.68 -4.59 32.74
CA LYS A 340 -5.95 -5.62 33.49
C LYS A 340 -6.76 -6.33 34.60
N SER A 341 -8.00 -5.90 34.89
CA SER A 341 -8.86 -6.46 35.95
C SER A 341 -9.88 -7.48 35.43
N ALA A 342 -9.73 -7.97 34.21
CA ALA A 342 -10.55 -9.07 33.67
C ALA A 342 -10.07 -10.44 34.15
N SER A 343 -9.70 -10.53 35.43
CA SER A 343 -9.61 -11.78 36.17
C SER A 343 -10.90 -11.95 36.98
N ILE A 344 -11.79 -12.79 36.45
CA ILE A 344 -12.73 -13.68 37.14
C ILE A 344 -14.22 -13.25 37.33
N GLU A 345 -14.64 -11.99 37.51
CA GLU A 345 -16.08 -11.76 37.89
C GLU A 345 -16.96 -10.88 36.98
N ALA A 346 -16.46 -10.31 35.88
CA ALA A 346 -17.29 -9.56 34.92
C ALA A 346 -17.66 -10.37 33.66
N GLN A 347 -17.90 -11.68 33.83
CA GLN A 347 -18.06 -12.65 32.73
C GLN A 347 -19.51 -12.87 32.23
N SER A 348 -20.55 -12.21 32.75
CA SER A 348 -21.93 -12.58 32.37
C SER A 348 -22.67 -11.65 31.39
N THR A 349 -22.33 -10.36 31.25
CA THR A 349 -23.16 -9.45 30.41
C THR A 349 -22.40 -8.64 29.36
N LEU A 350 -21.19 -8.16 29.63
CA LEU A 350 -20.30 -7.57 28.62
C LEU A 350 -19.39 -8.61 27.94
N SER A 351 -19.28 -9.79 28.54
CA SER A 351 -18.65 -10.97 27.95
C SER A 351 -19.40 -11.44 26.71
N SER A 352 -20.73 -11.37 26.63
CA SER A 352 -21.45 -11.86 25.44
C SER A 352 -21.02 -11.11 24.16
N LEU A 353 -20.89 -9.79 24.19
CA LEU A 353 -20.47 -9.00 23.02
C LEU A 353 -18.95 -9.09 22.79
N LEU A 354 -18.13 -8.98 23.84
CA LEU A 354 -16.67 -8.96 23.69
C LEU A 354 -16.05 -10.37 23.52
N SER A 355 -16.65 -11.42 24.07
CA SER A 355 -16.24 -12.82 23.84
C SER A 355 -16.70 -13.30 22.47
N THR A 356 -17.85 -12.83 21.96
CA THR A 356 -18.21 -13.07 20.55
C THR A 356 -17.26 -12.36 19.58
N PHE A 357 -16.74 -11.19 19.98
CA PHE A 357 -15.74 -10.43 19.22
C PHE A 357 -14.33 -11.07 19.31
N LEU A 358 -13.86 -11.44 20.50
CA LEU A 358 -12.50 -11.97 20.72
C LEU A 358 -12.36 -13.48 20.46
N ALA A 359 -13.40 -14.29 20.67
CA ALA A 359 -13.38 -15.71 20.29
C ALA A 359 -13.45 -15.91 18.76
N ARG A 360 -13.84 -14.89 17.99
CA ARG A 360 -13.76 -14.87 16.52
C ARG A 360 -12.36 -14.59 15.98
N VAL A 361 -11.45 -14.07 16.81
CA VAL A 361 -10.16 -13.50 16.39
C VAL A 361 -8.97 -14.42 16.68
N ARG A 362 -9.12 -15.51 17.45
CA ARG A 362 -8.07 -16.53 17.63
C ARG A 362 -8.52 -17.90 17.14
N GLY A 363 -8.21 -18.19 15.88
CA GLY A 363 -8.30 -19.51 15.30
C GLY A 363 -7.21 -19.67 14.24
N SER A 364 -6.08 -20.25 14.65
CA SER A 364 -4.99 -20.69 13.80
C SER A 364 -5.34 -22.00 13.13
N THR A 365 -5.20 -22.10 11.81
CA THR A 365 -5.18 -23.39 11.10
C THR A 365 -3.73 -23.83 10.91
N GLN A 366 -3.30 -24.84 11.65
CA GLN A 366 -2.24 -25.75 11.21
C GLN A 366 -2.88 -26.77 10.25
N SER A 367 -2.30 -26.95 9.08
CA SER A 367 -2.55 -28.08 8.20
C SER A 367 -1.84 -29.30 8.78
N GLY A 368 -2.62 -30.36 9.08
CA GLY A 368 -2.12 -31.63 9.60
C GLY A 368 -3.01 -32.78 9.11
N SER A 369 -2.38 -33.69 8.37
CA SER A 369 -2.85 -34.96 7.80
C SER A 369 -3.86 -35.79 8.61
N GLY A 370 -4.80 -36.44 7.91
CA GLY A 370 -5.22 -37.82 8.22
C GLY A 370 -6.64 -38.08 8.76
N THR A 371 -7.53 -38.50 7.86
CA THR A 371 -8.64 -39.48 7.99
C THR A 371 -9.79 -39.31 9.00
N ASN A 372 -10.99 -39.53 8.45
CA ASN A 372 -12.27 -40.03 9.02
C ASN A 372 -13.36 -39.04 9.48
N GLU A 373 -14.32 -38.90 8.57
CA GLU A 373 -15.79 -38.90 8.72
C GLU A 373 -16.48 -38.09 9.83
N LYS A 374 -17.14 -37.02 9.37
CA LYS A 374 -18.53 -36.64 9.65
C LYS A 374 -18.96 -36.70 11.12
N ILE A 375 -18.76 -35.58 11.82
CA ILE A 375 -19.66 -34.91 12.76
C ILE A 375 -18.90 -33.62 13.19
N VAL A 376 -19.60 -32.50 13.37
CA VAL A 376 -19.13 -31.11 13.66
C VAL A 376 -18.96 -30.18 12.43
N ASP A 377 -20.05 -29.95 11.71
CA ASP A 377 -20.18 -28.90 10.66
C ASP A 377 -20.81 -27.60 11.20
N ASP A 378 -20.31 -27.05 12.32
CA ASP A 378 -20.74 -25.71 12.79
C ASP A 378 -19.63 -24.92 13.52
N VAL A 379 -18.39 -25.07 13.06
CA VAL A 379 -17.29 -24.18 13.46
C VAL A 379 -17.41 -22.86 12.67
N LYS A 380 -17.93 -21.84 13.35
CA LYS A 380 -18.13 -20.44 12.92
C LYS A 380 -17.11 -19.98 11.86
N LYS A 381 -17.54 -19.88 10.59
CA LYS A 381 -16.81 -19.15 9.54
C LYS A 381 -16.53 -17.72 10.03
N LYS A 382 -15.28 -17.25 9.85
CA LYS A 382 -14.91 -15.84 10.10
C LYS A 382 -15.85 -14.94 9.27
N PRO A 383 -16.30 -13.79 9.81
CA PRO A 383 -17.09 -12.85 9.01
C PRO A 383 -16.26 -12.41 7.79
N ALA A 384 -16.93 -12.14 6.68
CA ALA A 384 -16.25 -11.58 5.52
C ALA A 384 -15.84 -10.12 5.82
N LEU A 385 -14.73 -9.67 5.26
CA LEU A 385 -14.19 -8.31 5.47
C LEU A 385 -15.26 -7.21 5.30
N HIS A 386 -16.10 -7.32 4.26
CA HIS A 386 -17.15 -6.34 4.03
C HIS A 386 -18.19 -6.29 5.15
N ASP A 387 -18.53 -7.42 5.78
CA ASP A 387 -19.51 -7.44 6.87
C ASP A 387 -18.98 -6.69 8.10
N GLU A 388 -17.68 -6.77 8.35
CA GLU A 388 -17.01 -6.06 9.46
C GLU A 388 -16.90 -4.57 9.20
N LEU A 389 -16.47 -4.19 8.00
CA LEU A 389 -16.47 -2.77 7.60
C LEU A 389 -17.87 -2.17 7.74
N LYS A 390 -18.91 -2.91 7.37
CA LYS A 390 -20.30 -2.46 7.53
C LYS A 390 -20.67 -2.23 8.99
N GLU A 391 -20.26 -3.16 9.85
CA GLU A 391 -20.50 -3.07 11.30
C GLU A 391 -19.78 -1.85 11.87
N ASP A 392 -18.48 -1.71 11.61
CA ASP A 392 -17.66 -0.58 12.06
C ASP A 392 -18.25 0.76 11.60
N PHE A 393 -18.65 0.84 10.33
CA PHE A 393 -19.29 2.03 9.73
C PHE A 393 -20.64 2.34 10.38
N GLY A 394 -21.39 1.30 10.78
CA GLY A 394 -22.65 1.40 11.50
C GLY A 394 -22.48 1.93 12.93
N LEU A 395 -21.36 1.61 13.58
CA LEU A 395 -21.03 2.02 14.96
C LEU A 395 -20.65 3.51 15.08
N LEU A 396 -20.32 4.19 13.97
CA LEU A 396 -20.00 5.62 13.99
C LEU A 396 -21.17 6.43 14.59
N PRO A 397 -20.91 7.36 15.54
CA PRO A 397 -21.95 8.23 16.07
C PRO A 397 -22.43 9.22 15.00
N SER A 398 -23.40 10.07 15.36
CA SER A 398 -23.77 11.22 14.51
C SER A 398 -22.55 12.10 14.28
N MET A 399 -22.37 12.62 13.05
CA MET A 399 -21.23 13.47 12.69
C MET A 399 -21.03 14.67 13.62
N LYS A 400 -22.09 15.22 14.23
CA LYS A 400 -22.01 16.29 15.23
C LYS A 400 -21.27 15.89 16.53
N LYS A 401 -21.10 14.59 16.76
CA LYS A 401 -20.46 14.00 17.94
C LYS A 401 -19.13 13.30 17.61
N VAL A 402 -18.74 13.26 16.33
CA VAL A 402 -17.47 12.67 15.91
C VAL A 402 -16.37 13.70 16.17
N ASP A 403 -15.48 13.37 17.10
CA ASP A 403 -14.26 14.12 17.33
C ASP A 403 -13.17 13.58 16.40
N MET A 404 -12.93 14.32 15.32
CA MET A 404 -12.00 13.98 14.24
C MET A 404 -10.56 13.83 14.71
N ASP A 405 -10.20 14.43 15.85
CA ASP A 405 -8.85 14.28 16.41
C ASP A 405 -8.56 12.83 16.78
N ASN A 406 -9.61 12.02 17.01
CA ASN A 406 -9.47 10.63 17.39
C ASN A 406 -9.32 9.65 16.24
N PHE A 407 -9.31 10.12 14.99
CA PHE A 407 -9.36 9.23 13.82
C PHE A 407 -8.22 9.54 12.84
N VAL A 408 -7.70 8.49 12.22
CA VAL A 408 -6.87 8.59 11.02
C VAL A 408 -7.37 7.60 9.98
N ILE A 409 -7.21 7.93 8.70
CA ILE A 409 -7.71 7.10 7.60
C ILE A 409 -6.57 6.29 7.00
N VAL A 410 -6.87 5.05 6.66
CA VAL A 410 -5.99 4.13 5.97
C VAL A 410 -6.67 3.69 4.69
N ASN A 411 -5.99 3.84 3.55
CA ASN A 411 -6.46 3.38 2.25
C ASN A 411 -5.73 2.10 1.86
N VAL A 412 -6.48 1.12 1.39
CA VAL A 412 -5.95 -0.12 0.83
C VAL A 412 -6.35 -0.18 -0.63
N SER A 413 -5.35 -0.27 -1.50
CA SER A 413 -5.54 -0.30 -2.94
C SER A 413 -5.75 -1.73 -3.45
N PRO A 414 -6.54 -1.91 -4.53
CA PRO A 414 -6.59 -3.16 -5.24
C PRO A 414 -5.28 -3.40 -6.00
N SER A 415 -5.09 -4.65 -6.43
CA SER A 415 -3.84 -5.17 -6.97
C SER A 415 -3.81 -5.23 -8.50
N VAL A 416 -2.61 -5.37 -9.05
CA VAL A 416 -2.41 -5.76 -10.46
C VAL A 416 -2.61 -7.27 -10.65
N ILE A 417 -2.34 -8.09 -9.62
CA ILE A 417 -2.58 -9.54 -9.74
C ILE A 417 -4.02 -9.86 -10.15
N PRO A 418 -4.24 -10.87 -11.01
CA PRO A 418 -5.56 -11.23 -11.53
C PRO A 418 -6.41 -12.03 -10.53
N THR A 419 -6.29 -11.78 -9.22
CA THR A 419 -7.26 -12.30 -8.24
C THR A 419 -8.65 -11.70 -8.48
N TYR A 420 -8.66 -10.42 -8.84
CA TYR A 420 -9.79 -9.65 -9.35
C TYR A 420 -9.33 -8.87 -10.60
N TYR A 421 -10.13 -7.93 -11.12
CA TYR A 421 -9.66 -7.14 -12.27
C TYR A 421 -8.37 -6.43 -11.88
N PRO A 422 -7.28 -6.57 -12.67
CA PRO A 422 -6.06 -5.81 -12.46
C PRO A 422 -6.41 -4.33 -12.39
N SER A 423 -5.96 -3.68 -11.31
CA SER A 423 -6.34 -2.31 -11.02
C SER A 423 -5.15 -1.44 -10.62
N VAL A 424 -5.24 -0.16 -10.96
CA VAL A 424 -4.25 0.87 -10.66
C VAL A 424 -4.96 2.12 -10.17
N ARG A 425 -4.39 2.81 -9.18
CA ARG A 425 -4.98 4.01 -8.59
C ARG A 425 -4.12 5.24 -8.84
N VAL A 426 -4.75 6.33 -9.25
CA VAL A 426 -4.13 7.65 -9.36
C VAL A 426 -4.80 8.60 -8.39
N PHE A 427 -4.02 9.14 -7.47
CA PHE A 427 -4.47 10.14 -6.52
C PHE A 427 -4.21 11.55 -7.05
N THR A 428 -5.08 12.48 -6.68
CA THR A 428 -4.80 13.91 -6.81
C THR A 428 -4.64 14.56 -5.46
N TYR A 429 -3.87 15.62 -5.41
CA TYR A 429 -3.65 16.42 -4.23
C TYR A 429 -3.61 17.90 -4.59
N ASN A 430 -3.95 18.73 -3.61
CA ASN A 430 -3.94 20.17 -3.76
C ASN A 430 -2.49 20.67 -3.86
N ASN A 431 -2.13 21.23 -5.00
CA ASN A 431 -0.83 21.86 -5.27
C ASN A 431 -0.94 23.40 -5.33
N THR A 432 -2.07 23.96 -4.90
CA THR A 432 -2.33 25.40 -4.88
C THR A 432 -2.02 26.02 -3.52
N GLY A 433 -1.62 27.29 -3.54
CA GLY A 433 -1.13 28.01 -2.36
C GLY A 433 0.39 27.91 -2.24
N GLY A 434 1.07 29.06 -2.11
CA GLY A 434 2.52 29.11 -2.05
C GLY A 434 3.07 28.38 -0.80
N PRO A 435 4.15 27.60 -0.94
CA PRO A 435 4.72 26.82 0.16
C PRO A 435 5.21 27.70 1.30
N ASP A 436 5.74 28.89 0.99
CA ASP A 436 6.17 29.86 1.99
C ASP A 436 5.01 30.35 2.86
N ALA A 437 3.82 30.56 2.29
CA ALA A 437 2.64 30.99 3.04
C ALA A 437 2.08 29.86 3.90
N ALA A 438 2.03 28.63 3.37
CA ALA A 438 1.58 27.44 4.08
C ALA A 438 2.54 27.06 5.23
N SER A 439 3.84 27.01 4.95
CA SER A 439 4.90 26.74 5.91
C SER A 439 5.05 27.84 6.95
N ALA A 440 4.93 29.13 6.57
CA ALA A 440 4.92 30.23 7.52
C ALA A 440 3.67 30.21 8.42
N ALA A 441 2.48 29.93 7.86
CA ALA A 441 1.26 29.79 8.66
C ALA A 441 1.37 28.63 9.66
N LEU A 442 1.91 27.49 9.23
CA LEU A 442 2.14 26.33 10.08
C LEU A 442 3.18 26.61 11.17
N ARG A 443 4.33 27.23 10.83
CA ARG A 443 5.38 27.61 11.77
C ARG A 443 4.92 28.68 12.77
N ALA A 444 4.16 29.68 12.32
CA ALA A 444 3.61 30.73 13.17
C ALA A 444 2.62 30.16 14.20
N ARG A 445 1.75 29.22 13.79
CA ARG A 445 0.80 28.55 14.70
C ARG A 445 1.50 27.66 15.72
N ARG A 446 2.58 26.98 15.31
CA ARG A 446 3.38 26.13 16.19
C ARG A 446 4.09 26.91 17.31
N ARG A 447 4.40 28.20 17.11
CA ARG A 447 4.97 29.07 18.16
C ARG A 447 3.95 29.47 19.24
N GLY A 448 2.64 29.22 19.04
CA GLY A 448 1.57 29.53 20.00
C GLY A 448 1.04 28.32 20.79
N GLY A 449 1.57 27.11 20.59
CA GLY A 449 1.11 25.89 21.27
C GLY A 449 1.87 25.65 22.58
N ASP A 450 1.13 25.59 23.69
CA ASP A 450 1.63 25.38 25.06
C ASP A 450 2.34 24.02 25.23
N ASP A 451 3.66 24.05 25.43
CA ASP A 451 4.51 22.91 25.79
C ASP A 451 4.23 22.47 27.24
N GLY A 452 3.18 21.67 27.43
CA GLY A 452 2.77 21.13 28.72
C GLY A 452 3.83 20.21 29.37
N LYS A 453 4.73 20.78 30.18
CA LYS A 453 5.73 20.07 30.98
C LYS A 453 5.11 19.05 31.95
N SER A 454 5.71 17.86 32.00
CA SER A 454 5.24 16.70 32.77
C SER A 454 5.73 16.69 34.24
N LYS A 455 4.82 16.62 35.23
CA LYS A 455 5.09 16.05 36.57
C LYS A 455 4.36 14.72 36.79
N ARG A 456 5.00 13.82 37.56
CA ARG A 456 4.74 12.38 37.76
C ARG A 456 4.03 12.16 39.10
N GLY A 457 2.94 11.36 39.16
CA GLY A 457 2.23 11.02 40.40
C GLY A 457 1.02 10.09 40.20
N LYS A 458 0.78 9.16 41.14
CA LYS A 458 0.02 7.89 41.06
C LYS A 458 -1.53 7.97 41.08
N ARG A 459 -2.20 7.08 40.31
CA ARG A 459 -3.30 6.11 40.65
C ARG A 459 -3.90 5.58 39.33
N LYS A 460 -4.29 4.29 39.25
CA LYS A 460 -4.92 3.70 38.04
C LYS A 460 -6.33 4.29 37.87
N VAL A 461 -6.53 5.05 36.80
CA VAL A 461 -7.79 5.70 36.44
C VAL A 461 -8.51 4.83 35.40
N ASP A 462 -9.82 4.63 35.56
CA ASP A 462 -10.64 3.99 34.52
C ASP A 462 -10.86 4.94 33.34
N CYS A 463 -10.18 4.66 32.23
CA CYS A 463 -10.17 5.49 31.02
C CYS A 463 -11.42 5.36 30.14
N ARG A 464 -12.37 4.49 30.50
CA ARG A 464 -13.64 4.31 29.75
C ARG A 464 -14.69 5.37 30.07
N LEU A 465 -14.56 6.05 31.21
CA LEU A 465 -15.52 7.07 31.65
C LEU A 465 -15.23 8.41 30.97
N LYS A 466 -16.25 9.08 30.41
CA LYS A 466 -16.11 10.41 29.76
C LYS A 466 -15.34 11.42 30.63
N LYS A 467 -15.63 11.46 31.93
CA LYS A 467 -14.96 12.33 32.93
C LYS A 467 -13.45 12.06 33.12
N ASN A 468 -12.96 10.94 32.61
CA ASN A 468 -11.58 10.49 32.78
C ASN A 468 -10.78 10.48 31.47
N LYS A 469 -11.42 10.72 30.31
CA LYS A 469 -10.73 10.78 29.00
C LYS A 469 -9.60 11.81 29.01
N ASP A 470 -9.82 12.94 29.68
CA ASP A 470 -8.85 14.03 29.76
C ASP A 470 -7.79 13.83 30.84
N LYS A 471 -7.84 12.76 31.64
CA LYS A 471 -6.82 12.51 32.68
C LYS A 471 -5.53 12.05 32.02
N LYS A 472 -4.41 12.61 32.49
CA LYS A 472 -3.04 12.34 31.97
C LYS A 472 -2.69 10.85 31.85
N SER A 473 -3.23 10.00 32.71
CA SER A 473 -3.05 8.54 32.69
C SER A 473 -3.80 7.80 31.58
N CYS A 474 -4.79 8.46 30.97
CA CYS A 474 -5.71 7.94 29.95
C CYS A 474 -5.48 8.56 28.57
N ARG A 475 -4.61 9.55 28.48
CA ARG A 475 -4.14 10.13 27.23
C ARG A 475 -3.09 9.22 26.60
N ILE A 476 -3.10 9.17 25.28
CA ILE A 476 -1.97 8.73 24.45
C ILE A 476 -0.67 9.34 25.00
N LYS A 477 0.42 8.56 25.07
CA LYS A 477 1.68 9.04 25.64
C LYS A 477 2.38 9.91 24.61
N GLY A 478 2.89 11.06 25.07
CA GLY A 478 3.57 12.03 24.22
C GLY A 478 2.65 13.17 23.76
N PRO A 479 3.20 14.18 23.07
CA PRO A 479 2.43 15.28 22.53
C PRO A 479 1.49 14.81 21.42
N ARG A 480 0.33 15.49 21.32
CA ARG A 480 -0.64 15.31 20.24
C ARG A 480 -0.57 16.55 19.35
N TYR A 481 -0.35 16.33 18.07
CA TYR A 481 -0.20 17.34 17.04
C TYR A 481 -1.41 17.29 16.11
N ASN A 482 -2.55 17.72 16.63
CA ASN A 482 -3.82 17.84 15.92
C ASN A 482 -4.06 19.32 15.57
N ASP A 483 -3.96 19.66 14.29
CA ASP A 483 -4.37 20.98 13.79
C ASP A 483 -5.60 20.81 12.89
N PRO A 484 -6.76 21.41 13.21
CA PRO A 484 -7.93 21.39 12.34
C PRO A 484 -7.67 21.93 10.92
N MET A 485 -6.67 22.79 10.75
CA MET A 485 -6.26 23.37 9.48
C MET A 485 -5.15 22.58 8.79
N SER A 486 -4.74 21.44 9.34
CA SER A 486 -3.78 20.57 8.67
C SER A 486 -4.36 19.98 7.38
N PRO A 487 -3.50 19.61 6.41
CA PRO A 487 -3.98 19.13 5.11
C PRO A 487 -4.75 17.80 5.17
N SER A 488 -4.61 17.03 6.26
CA SER A 488 -5.42 15.83 6.53
C SER A 488 -6.85 16.14 7.00
N ARG A 489 -7.11 17.39 7.39
CA ARG A 489 -8.34 17.84 8.08
C ARG A 489 -9.13 18.89 7.32
N THR A 490 -8.44 19.80 6.64
CA THR A 490 -9.03 20.86 5.82
C THR A 490 -8.29 20.90 4.49
N ASN A 491 -9.01 21.20 3.40
CA ASN A 491 -8.41 21.34 2.08
C ASN A 491 -7.46 22.55 2.05
N THR A 492 -6.17 22.24 2.08
CA THR A 492 -5.04 23.17 1.99
C THR A 492 -3.98 22.56 1.08
N LEU A 493 -2.86 23.24 0.86
CA LEU A 493 -1.70 22.67 0.15
C LEU A 493 -1.36 21.27 0.70
N TRP A 494 -1.15 20.32 -0.23
CA TRP A 494 -0.90 18.89 -0.02
C TRP A 494 -2.09 18.03 0.43
N THR A 495 -3.29 18.60 0.59
CA THR A 495 -4.48 17.80 0.89
C THR A 495 -4.79 16.85 -0.25
N PRO A 496 -4.99 15.54 -0.01
CA PRO A 496 -5.50 14.65 -1.02
C PRO A 496 -6.95 15.02 -1.38
N LEU A 497 -7.22 15.22 -2.67
CA LEU A 497 -8.52 15.68 -3.18
C LEU A 497 -9.40 14.52 -3.64
N GLY A 498 -8.78 13.43 -4.10
CA GLY A 498 -9.50 12.23 -4.52
C GLY A 498 -8.58 11.25 -5.19
N TYR A 499 -9.18 10.20 -5.73
CA TYR A 499 -8.49 9.30 -6.64
C TYR A 499 -9.40 8.83 -7.77
N VAL A 500 -8.76 8.32 -8.80
CA VAL A 500 -9.37 7.56 -9.89
C VAL A 500 -8.80 6.16 -9.88
N GLN A 501 -9.70 5.20 -10.02
CA GLN A 501 -9.34 3.79 -10.15
C GLN A 501 -9.57 3.35 -11.59
N PHE A 502 -8.52 2.79 -12.17
CA PHE A 502 -8.58 2.09 -13.45
C PHE A 502 -8.59 0.60 -13.18
N SER A 503 -9.40 -0.12 -13.94
CA SER A 503 -9.43 -1.59 -13.91
C SER A 503 -9.39 -2.12 -15.35
N MET A 504 -9.12 -3.41 -15.49
CA MET A 504 -9.03 -4.08 -16.79
C MET A 504 -10.19 -5.06 -17.01
N PRO A 505 -11.43 -4.59 -17.27
CA PRO A 505 -12.61 -5.46 -17.35
C PRO A 505 -12.58 -6.46 -18.51
N GLY A 506 -11.88 -6.14 -19.61
CA GLY A 506 -11.79 -7.00 -20.80
C GLY A 506 -10.81 -8.18 -20.66
N LEU A 507 -10.27 -8.45 -19.47
CA LEU A 507 -9.29 -9.52 -19.27
C LEU A 507 -9.83 -10.90 -19.66
N ASP A 508 -11.10 -11.16 -19.35
CA ASP A 508 -11.74 -12.46 -19.58
C ASP A 508 -12.06 -12.70 -21.06
N ASP A 509 -12.12 -11.64 -21.87
CA ASP A 509 -12.38 -11.68 -23.31
C ASP A 509 -11.10 -11.53 -24.15
N ALA A 510 -9.95 -11.40 -23.48
CA ALA A 510 -8.69 -11.15 -24.15
C ALA A 510 -8.22 -12.33 -25.01
N THR A 511 -7.64 -12.02 -26.16
CA THR A 511 -7.09 -13.01 -27.10
C THR A 511 -5.64 -12.69 -27.44
N ALA A 512 -4.98 -13.54 -28.24
CA ALA A 512 -3.64 -13.26 -28.76
C ALA A 512 -3.60 -11.92 -29.52
N ASP A 513 -4.65 -11.63 -30.30
CA ASP A 513 -4.71 -10.45 -31.19
C ASP A 513 -5.41 -9.24 -30.57
N MET A 514 -6.16 -9.43 -29.47
CA MET A 514 -6.87 -8.36 -28.77
C MET A 514 -6.43 -8.29 -27.31
N ALA A 515 -5.51 -7.38 -27.02
CA ALA A 515 -5.06 -7.10 -25.67
C ALA A 515 -6.11 -6.28 -24.89
N PRO A 516 -6.36 -6.60 -23.61
CA PRO A 516 -7.26 -5.84 -22.77
C PRO A 516 -6.65 -4.48 -22.42
N GLN A 517 -7.51 -3.52 -22.10
CA GLN A 517 -7.10 -2.15 -21.78
C GLN A 517 -7.61 -1.74 -20.41
N TYR A 518 -6.82 -0.91 -19.72
CA TYR A 518 -7.29 -0.21 -18.53
C TYR A 518 -8.36 0.80 -18.92
N THR A 519 -9.49 0.73 -18.23
CA THR A 519 -10.60 1.68 -18.39
C THR A 519 -11.00 2.24 -17.02
N LEU A 520 -11.69 3.38 -17.04
CA LEU A 520 -12.18 4.02 -15.83
C LEU A 520 -13.15 3.08 -15.10
N GLU A 521 -12.82 2.70 -13.87
CA GLU A 521 -13.75 1.97 -12.99
C GLU A 521 -14.63 2.98 -12.25
N TYR A 522 -14.03 3.85 -11.44
CA TYR A 522 -14.72 4.95 -10.78
C TYR A 522 -13.76 6.03 -10.28
N VAL A 523 -14.33 7.17 -9.92
CA VAL A 523 -13.67 8.31 -9.28
C VAL A 523 -14.32 8.61 -7.93
N THR A 524 -13.54 9.14 -6.99
CA THR A 524 -14.10 9.59 -5.71
C THR A 524 -14.75 10.97 -5.77
N TYR A 525 -14.34 11.81 -6.73
CA TYR A 525 -14.82 13.19 -6.87
C TYR A 525 -16.30 13.26 -7.28
N ASP A 526 -16.83 14.49 -7.32
CA ASP A 526 -18.01 14.79 -8.11
C ASP A 526 -17.66 14.85 -9.62
N LEU A 527 -18.59 14.46 -10.49
CA LEU A 527 -18.35 14.46 -11.95
C LEU A 527 -18.05 15.87 -12.49
N GLY A 528 -18.63 16.92 -11.90
CA GLY A 528 -18.38 18.30 -12.35
C GLY A 528 -16.92 18.73 -12.22
N VAL A 529 -16.12 18.06 -11.38
CA VAL A 529 -14.68 18.32 -11.25
C VAL A 529 -13.90 17.80 -12.46
N LEU A 530 -14.41 16.77 -13.14
CA LEU A 530 -13.73 16.16 -14.28
C LEU A 530 -13.74 17.05 -15.53
N ASP A 531 -14.67 18.01 -15.62
CA ASP A 531 -14.85 18.89 -16.79
C ASP A 531 -14.09 20.23 -16.65
N ASN A 532 -13.28 20.42 -15.60
CA ASN A 532 -12.58 21.69 -15.39
C ASN A 532 -11.36 21.83 -16.30
N ALA A 533 -11.52 22.66 -17.36
CA ALA A 533 -10.57 22.87 -18.46
C ALA A 533 -9.13 23.29 -18.12
N THR A 534 -8.87 23.71 -16.87
CA THR A 534 -7.57 24.32 -16.51
C THR A 534 -6.65 23.40 -15.69
N ASP A 535 -7.19 22.36 -15.05
CA ASP A 535 -6.42 21.46 -14.19
C ASP A 535 -7.16 20.13 -14.00
N TYR A 536 -7.19 19.31 -15.06
CA TYR A 536 -7.93 18.05 -15.05
C TYR A 536 -7.35 17.07 -14.02
N PRO A 537 -8.18 16.57 -13.07
CA PRO A 537 -7.77 15.50 -12.14
C PRO A 537 -7.26 14.26 -12.87
N VAL A 538 -7.82 13.99 -14.05
CA VAL A 538 -7.44 12.91 -14.96
C VAL A 538 -7.48 13.42 -16.40
N PRO A 539 -6.47 13.11 -17.24
CA PRO A 539 -6.49 13.49 -18.66
C PRO A 539 -7.78 13.04 -19.36
N HIS A 540 -8.47 13.95 -20.07
CA HIS A 540 -9.74 13.67 -20.76
C HIS A 540 -9.70 12.44 -21.67
N ARG A 541 -8.56 12.17 -22.31
CA ARG A 541 -8.34 11.01 -23.19
C ARG A 541 -8.46 9.65 -22.47
N LEU A 542 -8.34 9.62 -21.13
CA LEU A 542 -8.51 8.42 -20.30
C LEU A 542 -9.93 8.28 -19.73
N LEU A 543 -10.80 9.24 -20.00
CA LEU A 543 -12.17 9.27 -19.49
C LEU A 543 -13.16 8.85 -20.59
N PRO A 544 -14.24 8.11 -20.25
CA PRO A 544 -15.28 7.76 -21.20
C PRO A 544 -15.91 8.99 -21.85
N LYS A 545 -16.03 8.98 -23.18
CA LYS A 545 -16.64 10.09 -23.95
C LYS A 545 -18.07 10.40 -23.52
N GLU A 546 -18.82 9.37 -23.10
CA GLU A 546 -20.20 9.50 -22.60
C GLU A 546 -20.32 10.43 -21.39
N LEU A 547 -19.25 10.67 -20.62
CA LEU A 547 -19.25 11.61 -19.51
C LEU A 547 -19.35 13.08 -19.93
N PHE A 548 -18.98 13.39 -21.17
CA PHE A 548 -18.85 14.77 -21.68
C PHE A 548 -19.78 15.03 -22.87
N ASP A 549 -20.76 14.16 -23.10
CA ASP A 549 -21.72 14.33 -24.18
C ASP A 549 -22.70 15.47 -23.82
N PRO A 550 -22.70 16.61 -24.56
CA PRO A 550 -23.57 17.74 -24.27
C PRO A 550 -25.05 17.41 -24.51
N ASP A 551 -25.36 16.36 -25.28
CA ASP A 551 -26.71 15.93 -25.59
C ASP A 551 -27.31 15.01 -24.50
N ASN A 552 -26.53 14.67 -23.46
CA ASN A 552 -27.01 13.88 -22.34
C ASN A 552 -28.14 14.58 -21.57
N THR A 553 -29.24 13.86 -21.35
CA THR A 553 -30.30 14.31 -20.45
C THR A 553 -29.85 14.29 -18.99
N THR A 554 -30.54 15.02 -18.11
CA THR A 554 -30.30 15.00 -16.67
C THR A 554 -30.33 13.57 -16.09
N GLU A 555 -31.26 12.73 -16.56
CA GLU A 555 -31.37 11.33 -16.11
C GLU A 555 -30.15 10.49 -16.52
N VAL A 556 -29.60 10.72 -17.71
CA VAL A 556 -28.38 10.07 -18.19
C VAL A 556 -27.18 10.52 -17.35
N ASN A 557 -27.03 11.82 -17.12
CA ASN A 557 -25.95 12.36 -16.28
C ASN A 557 -26.02 11.83 -14.83
N GLU A 558 -27.22 11.70 -14.25
CA GLU A 558 -27.40 11.06 -12.95
C GLU A 558 -27.08 9.56 -12.95
N SER A 559 -27.33 8.87 -14.06
CA SER A 559 -26.95 7.46 -14.23
C SER A 559 -25.43 7.31 -14.30
N LEU A 560 -24.77 8.14 -15.10
CA LEU A 560 -23.32 8.20 -15.24
C LEU A 560 -22.64 8.58 -13.94
N SER A 561 -23.16 9.56 -13.21
CA SER A 561 -22.69 9.93 -11.86
C SER A 561 -22.78 8.75 -10.91
N ARG A 562 -23.88 8.00 -10.92
CA ARG A 562 -24.02 6.79 -10.11
C ARG A 562 -23.04 5.69 -10.52
N LYS A 563 -22.69 5.58 -11.80
CA LYS A 563 -21.76 4.58 -12.35
C LYS A 563 -20.32 4.93 -12.00
N TYR A 564 -19.86 6.13 -12.36
CA TYR A 564 -18.46 6.53 -12.32
C TYR A 564 -18.08 7.38 -11.11
N ALA A 565 -19.00 8.10 -10.46
CA ALA A 565 -18.72 8.96 -9.30
C ALA A 565 -19.61 8.59 -8.09
N PRO A 566 -19.52 7.35 -7.59
CA PRO A 566 -20.50 6.81 -6.62
C PRO A 566 -20.54 7.54 -5.27
N TYR A 567 -19.49 8.29 -4.93
CA TYR A 567 -19.31 8.88 -3.60
C TYR A 567 -19.48 10.40 -3.58
N GLY A 568 -19.06 11.11 -4.63
CA GLY A 568 -19.15 12.58 -4.73
C GLY A 568 -18.41 13.28 -3.59
N LEU A 569 -17.19 12.87 -3.30
CA LEU A 569 -16.38 13.43 -2.22
C LEU A 569 -15.76 14.76 -2.67
N PRO A 570 -15.79 15.81 -1.83
CA PRO A 570 -15.12 17.08 -2.15
C PRO A 570 -13.60 17.02 -1.96
N ASP A 571 -13.13 16.13 -1.08
CA ASP A 571 -11.73 15.87 -0.77
C ASP A 571 -11.60 14.51 -0.07
N LEU A 572 -10.35 14.08 0.23
CA LEU A 572 -10.05 12.88 1.02
C LEU A 572 -9.59 13.21 2.44
N THR A 573 -10.08 14.31 3.02
CA THR A 573 -9.81 14.62 4.44
C THR A 573 -10.46 13.58 5.36
N ILE A 574 -9.97 13.48 6.60
CA ILE A 574 -10.56 12.63 7.65
C ILE A 574 -12.08 12.89 7.76
N GLY A 575 -12.50 14.15 7.67
CA GLY A 575 -13.92 14.52 7.72
C GLY A 575 -14.75 13.95 6.58
N SER A 576 -14.23 13.96 5.35
CA SER A 576 -14.92 13.42 4.17
C SER A 576 -15.04 11.90 4.22
N TRP A 577 -13.97 11.20 4.62
CA TRP A 577 -14.00 9.76 4.84
C TRP A 577 -14.97 9.35 5.94
N MET A 578 -14.98 10.04 7.08
CA MET A 578 -15.93 9.76 8.17
C MET A 578 -17.39 9.97 7.73
N ARG A 579 -17.68 10.99 6.92
CA ARG A 579 -19.01 11.19 6.33
C ARG A 579 -19.38 10.05 5.37
N LEU A 580 -18.45 9.60 4.53
CA LEU A 580 -18.68 8.48 3.62
C LEU A 580 -18.94 7.18 4.40
N ALA A 581 -18.09 6.85 5.36
CA ALA A 581 -18.28 5.69 6.23
C ALA A 581 -19.66 5.73 6.90
N LYS A 582 -20.07 6.89 7.43
CA LYS A 582 -21.41 7.01 8.05
C LYS A 582 -22.55 6.79 7.06
N ARG A 583 -22.41 7.24 5.80
CA ARG A 583 -23.39 6.98 4.73
C ARG A 583 -23.45 5.48 4.38
N LEU A 584 -22.30 4.83 4.29
CA LEU A 584 -22.17 3.40 3.98
C LEU A 584 -22.72 2.50 5.10
N GLY A 585 -22.48 2.85 6.36
CA GLY A 585 -23.00 2.13 7.53
C GLY A 585 -24.48 2.38 7.81
N ASN A 586 -25.12 3.33 7.14
CA ASN A 586 -26.54 3.61 7.33
C ASN A 586 -27.40 2.53 6.64
N GLY A 587 -28.15 1.76 7.44
CA GLY A 587 -29.04 0.70 6.94
C GLY A 587 -30.10 1.14 5.93
N LYS A 588 -30.38 2.45 5.79
CA LYS A 588 -31.24 3.02 4.75
C LYS A 588 -30.59 3.06 3.37
N HIS A 589 -29.27 3.03 3.27
CA HIS A 589 -28.49 3.21 2.02
C HIS A 589 -28.01 1.87 1.44
N LYS A 590 -28.88 0.84 1.43
CA LYS A 590 -28.52 -0.53 1.01
C LYS A 590 -27.91 -0.61 -0.40
N LYS A 591 -28.41 0.20 -1.33
CA LYS A 591 -27.89 0.26 -2.72
C LYS A 591 -26.45 0.78 -2.78
N MET A 592 -26.13 1.79 -1.98
CA MET A 592 -24.77 2.35 -1.89
C MET A 592 -23.80 1.34 -1.28
N TRP A 593 -24.21 0.63 -0.23
CA TRP A 593 -23.42 -0.45 0.35
C TRP A 593 -23.19 -1.59 -0.65
N LYS A 594 -24.22 -2.00 -1.39
CA LYS A 594 -24.09 -3.04 -2.43
C LYS A 594 -23.05 -2.62 -3.48
N ARG A 595 -23.07 -1.35 -3.89
CA ARG A 595 -22.11 -0.79 -4.86
C ARG A 595 -20.69 -0.70 -4.29
N PHE A 596 -20.53 -0.23 -3.06
CA PHE A 596 -19.23 -0.23 -2.37
C PHE A 596 -18.64 -1.65 -2.32
N LYS A 597 -19.45 -2.65 -1.99
CA LYS A 597 -19.03 -4.07 -2.02
C LYS A 597 -18.65 -4.54 -3.44
N ALA A 598 -19.32 -4.05 -4.48
CA ALA A 598 -18.99 -4.41 -5.86
C ALA A 598 -17.59 -3.88 -6.25
N PHE A 599 -17.35 -2.58 -6.04
CA PHE A 599 -16.03 -1.96 -6.26
C PHE A 599 -14.94 -2.56 -5.39
N MET A 600 -15.24 -2.88 -4.13
CA MET A 600 -14.28 -3.49 -3.21
C MET A 600 -13.67 -4.79 -3.76
N TYR A 601 -14.44 -5.54 -4.54
CA TYR A 601 -13.98 -6.79 -5.14
C TYR A 601 -13.84 -6.68 -6.66
N MET A 602 -13.82 -5.46 -7.22
CA MET A 602 -13.75 -5.18 -8.67
C MET A 602 -14.64 -6.14 -9.48
N ASN A 603 -15.88 -6.32 -8.99
CA ASN A 603 -16.89 -7.18 -9.61
C ASN A 603 -17.98 -6.30 -10.22
N GLU A 604 -18.45 -6.68 -11.41
CA GLU A 604 -19.58 -6.04 -12.10
C GLU A 604 -20.93 -6.25 -11.37
#